data_AF-A0AAE3N766-F1
#
_entry.id   AF-A0AAE3N766-F1
#
_cell.length_a   1.000
_cell.length_b   1.000
_cell.length_c   1.000
_cell.angle_alpha   90.00
_cell.angle_beta   90.00
_cell.angle_gamma   90.00
#
_symmetry.space_group_name_H-M   'P 1'
#
loop_
_entity.id
_entity.type
_entity.pdbx_description
1 polymer ?
#
loop_
_entity_poly.entity_id
_entity_poly.type
_entity_poly.pdbx_seq_one_letter_code
_entity_poly.pdbx_strand_id
1 'polypeptide(L)'
;MLDFDLPAQPLAAALAQFGAASGRSVMFIDDWVTGRTSAPVRGRLTPHAALQALLAGTGFTADDVDTQLSGAFILKRVAAAPRVASAAAARRSYDALVQARVWEALCADRRTAPGHYRSILQLRVAASGRISQASLVSSSGDAQRDAAMLAALADLQMDRPPPADLALPLTLAILPHDVLPGPRCAAVH
;
A
#
# COMPACT_ATOMS: atom_id res chain seq x y z
N MET A 1 -7.84 27.67 -23.44
CA MET A 1 -8.98 27.52 -22.49
C MET A 1 -10.25 27.63 -23.30
N LEU A 2 -11.19 26.71 -23.11
CA LEU A 2 -12.51 26.72 -23.76
C LEU A 2 -13.58 26.89 -22.70
N ASP A 3 -14.69 27.49 -23.09
CA ASP A 3 -15.88 27.54 -22.26
C ASP A 3 -16.62 26.21 -22.39
N PHE A 4 -16.77 25.49 -21.29
CA PHE A 4 -17.52 24.24 -21.25
C PHE A 4 -18.80 24.47 -20.47
N ASP A 5 -19.94 24.03 -21.02
CA ASP A 5 -21.21 23.92 -20.31
C ASP A 5 -21.77 22.51 -20.53
N LEU A 6 -21.27 21.56 -19.71
CA LEU A 6 -21.65 20.16 -19.74
C LEU A 6 -22.48 19.85 -18.49
N PRO A 7 -23.80 19.63 -18.60
CA PRO A 7 -24.63 19.26 -17.46
C PRO A 7 -24.34 17.82 -17.01
N ALA A 8 -24.79 17.47 -15.80
CA ALA A 8 -24.71 16.10 -15.29
C ALA A 8 -25.58 15.18 -16.16
N GLN A 9 -24.94 14.29 -16.92
CA GLN A 9 -25.59 13.44 -17.91
C GLN A 9 -24.87 12.09 -18.01
N PRO A 10 -25.46 11.07 -18.69
CA PRO A 10 -24.80 9.80 -18.90
C PRO A 10 -23.39 9.97 -19.46
N LEU A 11 -22.43 9.27 -18.89
CA LEU A 11 -21.00 9.49 -19.13
C LEU A 11 -20.66 9.40 -20.63
N ALA A 12 -21.26 8.46 -21.35
CA ALA A 12 -21.10 8.31 -22.80
C ALA A 12 -21.51 9.59 -23.57
N ALA A 13 -22.68 10.16 -23.25
CA ALA A 13 -23.18 11.38 -23.87
C ALA A 13 -22.30 12.60 -23.53
N ALA A 14 -21.77 12.63 -22.31
CA ALA A 14 -20.92 13.71 -21.85
C ALA A 14 -19.54 13.70 -22.53
N LEU A 15 -18.94 12.52 -22.71
CA LEU A 15 -17.68 12.36 -23.44
C LEU A 15 -17.83 12.72 -24.92
N ALA A 16 -18.97 12.37 -25.53
CA ALA A 16 -19.28 12.76 -26.91
C ALA A 16 -19.41 14.29 -27.07
N GLN A 17 -20.15 14.96 -26.17
CA GLN A 17 -20.25 16.42 -26.16
C GLN A 17 -18.91 17.09 -25.89
N PHE A 18 -18.13 16.56 -24.94
CA PHE A 18 -16.78 17.07 -24.66
C PHE A 18 -15.86 16.96 -25.88
N GLY A 19 -15.92 15.84 -26.61
CA GLY A 19 -15.12 15.66 -27.83
C GLY A 19 -15.50 16.65 -28.92
N ALA A 20 -16.80 16.91 -29.09
CA ALA A 20 -17.30 17.93 -30.02
C ALA A 20 -16.89 19.36 -29.61
N ALA A 21 -16.96 19.69 -28.32
CA ALA A 21 -16.61 21.02 -27.82
C ALA A 21 -15.10 21.29 -27.83
N SER A 22 -14.29 20.27 -27.54
CA SER A 22 -12.82 20.40 -27.47
C SER A 22 -12.11 20.11 -28.79
N GLY A 23 -12.78 19.51 -29.77
CA GLY A 23 -12.18 19.03 -31.02
C GLY A 23 -11.28 17.82 -30.85
N ARG A 24 -11.40 17.10 -29.73
CA ARG A 24 -10.52 15.97 -29.36
C ARG A 24 -11.29 14.66 -29.28
N SER A 25 -10.71 13.59 -29.82
CA SER A 25 -11.30 12.25 -29.69
C SER A 25 -11.00 11.66 -28.32
N VAL A 26 -12.04 11.14 -27.65
CA VAL A 26 -11.88 10.37 -26.41
C VAL A 26 -12.15 8.91 -26.71
N MET A 27 -11.15 8.07 -26.51
CA MET A 27 -11.26 6.62 -26.60
C MET A 27 -11.62 6.04 -25.24
N PHE A 28 -12.68 5.24 -25.21
CA PHE A 28 -13.16 4.52 -24.03
C PHE A 28 -13.80 3.20 -24.46
N ILE A 29 -14.00 2.30 -23.51
CA ILE A 29 -14.73 1.04 -23.70
C ILE A 29 -16.17 1.27 -23.24
N ASP A 30 -17.18 0.94 -24.06
CA ASP A 30 -18.61 1.15 -23.77
C ASP A 30 -19.05 0.57 -22.42
N ASP A 31 -18.57 -0.62 -22.08
CA ASP A 31 -18.85 -1.27 -20.78
C ASP A 31 -18.39 -0.45 -19.57
N TRP A 32 -17.41 0.45 -19.75
CA TRP A 32 -16.89 1.27 -18.65
C TRP A 32 -17.78 2.48 -18.35
N VAL A 33 -18.49 2.97 -19.36
CA VAL A 33 -19.34 4.18 -19.28
C VAL A 33 -20.82 3.86 -19.10
N THR A 34 -21.23 2.61 -19.34
CA THR A 34 -22.60 2.13 -19.17
C THR A 34 -23.06 2.27 -17.71
N GLY A 35 -24.24 2.87 -17.50
CA GLY A 35 -24.83 3.07 -16.18
C GLY A 35 -24.12 4.11 -15.30
N ARG A 36 -23.17 4.87 -15.84
CA ARG A 36 -22.46 5.92 -15.10
C ARG A 36 -22.89 7.31 -15.52
N THR A 37 -22.90 8.21 -14.56
CA THR A 37 -23.26 9.62 -14.74
C THR A 37 -22.03 10.49 -14.52
N SER A 38 -21.81 11.44 -15.42
CA SER A 38 -20.74 12.44 -15.31
C SER A 38 -21.10 13.56 -14.34
N ALA A 39 -20.09 14.22 -13.79
CA ALA A 39 -20.28 15.43 -13.00
C ALA A 39 -20.52 16.65 -13.92
N PRO A 40 -21.29 17.67 -13.48
CA PRO A 40 -21.48 18.88 -14.27
C PRO A 40 -20.18 19.68 -14.33
N VAL A 41 -19.80 20.12 -15.54
CA VAL A 41 -18.61 20.95 -15.77
C VAL A 41 -19.04 22.24 -16.42
N ARG A 42 -18.81 23.35 -15.71
CA ARG A 42 -19.16 24.69 -16.19
C ARG A 42 -18.01 25.67 -16.02
N GLY A 43 -17.74 26.45 -17.06
CA GLY A 43 -16.81 27.56 -17.06
C GLY A 43 -15.58 27.35 -17.95
N ARG A 44 -14.66 28.31 -17.86
CA ARG A 44 -13.49 28.40 -18.74
C ARG A 44 -12.36 27.49 -18.24
N LEU A 45 -12.20 26.33 -18.86
CA LEU A 45 -11.24 25.29 -18.46
C LEU A 45 -10.34 24.88 -19.63
N THR A 46 -9.23 24.20 -19.34
CA THR A 46 -8.48 23.48 -20.38
C THR A 46 -9.19 22.15 -20.67
N PRO A 47 -9.04 21.57 -21.87
CA PRO A 47 -9.64 20.27 -22.17
C PRO A 47 -9.28 19.19 -21.15
N HIS A 48 -8.02 19.17 -20.70
CA HIS A 48 -7.57 18.25 -19.65
C HIS A 48 -8.29 18.48 -18.32
N ALA A 49 -8.39 19.74 -17.86
CA ALA A 49 -9.07 20.07 -16.61
C ALA A 49 -10.59 19.82 -16.67
N ALA A 50 -11.22 20.14 -17.79
CA ALA A 50 -12.65 19.87 -18.02
C ALA A 50 -12.93 18.37 -18.03
N LEU A 51 -12.08 17.56 -18.66
CA LEU A 51 -12.23 16.10 -18.69
C LEU A 51 -12.01 15.47 -17.30
N GLN A 52 -11.02 15.95 -16.53
CA GLN A 52 -10.85 15.51 -15.15
C GLN A 52 -12.06 15.85 -14.27
N ALA A 53 -12.61 17.06 -14.42
CA ALA A 53 -13.82 17.47 -13.71
C ALA A 53 -15.04 16.64 -14.11
N LEU A 54 -15.18 16.31 -15.40
CA LEU A 54 -16.27 15.49 -15.93
C LEU A 54 -16.25 14.07 -15.39
N LEU A 55 -15.03 13.51 -15.25
CA LEU A 55 -14.78 12.17 -14.72
C LEU A 55 -14.76 12.13 -13.19
N ALA A 56 -14.86 13.28 -12.51
CA ALA A 56 -14.90 13.33 -11.05
C ALA A 56 -16.11 12.54 -10.53
N GLY A 57 -15.87 11.65 -9.56
CA GLY A 57 -16.90 10.76 -9.01
C GLY A 57 -17.19 9.51 -9.84
N THR A 58 -16.68 9.41 -11.09
CA THR A 58 -16.85 8.21 -11.91
C THR A 58 -15.76 7.16 -11.68
N GLY A 59 -14.66 7.51 -11.03
CA GLY A 59 -13.52 6.60 -10.80
C GLY A 59 -12.66 6.35 -12.05
N PHE A 60 -12.72 7.23 -13.04
CA PHE A 60 -11.85 7.21 -14.21
C PHE A 60 -11.01 8.49 -14.29
N THR A 61 -9.87 8.40 -14.97
CA THR A 61 -9.04 9.52 -15.41
C THR A 61 -8.87 9.41 -16.91
N ALA A 62 -8.52 10.53 -17.53
CA ALA A 62 -8.13 10.55 -18.92
C ALA A 62 -6.65 10.90 -19.01
N ASP A 63 -5.90 10.07 -19.71
CA ASP A 63 -4.52 10.37 -20.08
C ASP A 63 -4.47 10.91 -21.50
N ASP A 64 -3.65 11.94 -21.70
CA ASP A 64 -3.38 12.53 -23.00
C ASP A 64 -2.42 11.59 -23.74
N VAL A 65 -2.82 11.14 -24.92
CA VAL A 65 -1.92 10.44 -25.84
C VAL A 65 -1.44 11.49 -26.82
N ASP A 66 -0.21 11.95 -26.61
CA ASP A 66 0.47 12.89 -27.50
C ASP A 66 0.81 12.19 -28.81
N THR A 67 -0.18 12.07 -29.69
CA THR A 67 0.03 11.73 -31.09
C THR A 67 0.11 13.05 -31.85
N GLN A 68 1.23 13.26 -32.53
CA GLN A 68 1.71 14.53 -33.11
C GLN A 68 0.74 15.27 -34.08
N LEU A 69 -0.49 14.80 -34.31
CA LEU A 69 -1.41 15.38 -35.28
C LEU A 69 -2.86 15.57 -34.78
N SER A 70 -3.31 14.89 -33.72
CA SER A 70 -4.66 15.08 -33.13
C SER A 70 -4.71 14.45 -31.74
N GLY A 71 -4.31 15.20 -30.71
CA GLY A 71 -4.22 14.68 -29.34
C GLY A 71 -5.52 13.99 -28.89
N ALA A 72 -5.43 12.68 -28.61
CA ALA A 72 -6.54 11.85 -28.17
C ALA A 72 -6.47 11.63 -26.66
N PHE A 73 -7.61 11.45 -26.02
CA PHE A 73 -7.67 11.05 -24.61
C PHE A 73 -8.04 9.58 -24.50
N ILE A 74 -7.34 8.82 -23.68
CA ILE A 74 -7.73 7.46 -23.32
C ILE A 74 -8.24 7.46 -21.88
N LEU A 75 -9.47 6.97 -21.69
CA LEU A 75 -9.99 6.70 -20.35
C LEU A 75 -9.19 5.57 -19.70
N LYS A 76 -8.73 5.79 -18.48
CA LYS A 76 -8.15 4.78 -17.60
C LYS A 76 -8.95 4.73 -16.31
N ARG A 77 -9.13 3.53 -15.76
CA ARG A 77 -9.77 3.37 -14.45
C ARG A 77 -8.79 3.86 -13.39
N VAL A 78 -9.20 4.86 -12.62
CA VAL A 78 -8.50 5.22 -11.39
C VAL A 78 -8.87 4.16 -10.37
N ALA A 79 -7.89 3.36 -9.97
CA ALA A 79 -8.01 2.60 -8.74
C ALA A 79 -8.19 3.63 -7.61
N ALA A 80 -9.43 3.83 -7.17
CA ALA A 80 -9.73 4.67 -6.04
C ALA A 80 -8.98 4.12 -4.82
N ALA A 81 -8.00 4.87 -4.28
CA ALA A 81 -7.93 5.23 -2.87
C ALA A 81 -6.56 5.78 -2.43
N PRO A 82 -6.46 7.06 -2.03
CA PRO A 82 -5.40 7.52 -1.12
C PRO A 82 -5.44 6.79 0.25
N ARG A 83 -6.58 6.18 0.62
CA ARG A 83 -6.71 5.37 1.85
C ARG A 83 -5.85 4.11 1.81
N VAL A 84 -5.76 3.41 0.67
CA VAL A 84 -4.97 2.19 0.52
C VAL A 84 -3.47 2.50 0.59
N ALA A 85 -3.05 3.63 0.01
CA ALA A 85 -1.67 4.12 0.11
C ALA A 85 -1.29 4.48 1.56
N SER A 86 -2.18 5.15 2.30
CA SER A 86 -1.94 5.50 3.72
C SER A 86 -1.86 4.26 4.61
N ALA A 87 -2.75 3.27 4.39
CA ALA A 87 -2.74 2.00 5.11
C ALA A 87 -1.47 1.18 4.80
N ALA A 88 -1.00 1.17 3.55
CA ALA A 88 0.25 0.53 3.17
C ALA A 88 1.48 1.21 3.80
N ALA A 89 1.48 2.55 3.89
CA ALA A 89 2.55 3.30 4.57
C ALA A 89 2.56 3.05 6.09
N ALA A 90 1.39 3.01 6.73
CA ALA A 90 1.25 2.68 8.14
C ALA A 90 1.75 1.26 8.44
N ARG A 91 1.41 0.27 7.59
CA ARG A 91 1.91 -1.11 7.69
C ARG A 91 3.43 -1.19 7.59
N ARG A 92 4.05 -0.61 6.55
CA ARG A 92 5.53 -0.58 6.43
C ARG A 92 6.21 0.05 7.65
N SER A 93 5.61 1.10 8.20
CA SER A 93 6.14 1.78 9.39
C SER A 93 6.01 0.94 10.66
N TYR A 94 4.97 0.11 10.74
CA TYR A 94 4.76 -0.82 11.84
C TYR A 94 5.66 -2.05 11.72
N ASP A 95 5.83 -2.61 10.52
CA ASP A 95 6.75 -3.71 10.23
C ASP A 95 8.19 -3.35 10.63
N ALA A 96 8.63 -2.12 10.28
CA ALA A 96 9.95 -1.61 10.67
C ALA A 96 10.11 -1.50 12.21
N LEU A 97 9.05 -1.10 12.92
CA LEU A 97 9.06 -1.02 14.39
C LEU A 97 9.15 -2.41 15.02
N VAL A 98 8.34 -3.36 14.54
CA VAL A 98 8.36 -4.75 15.02
C VAL A 98 9.72 -5.36 14.76
N GLN A 99 10.27 -5.18 13.55
CA GLN A 99 11.59 -5.69 13.20
C GLN A 99 12.67 -5.11 14.11
N ALA A 100 12.69 -3.80 14.36
CA ALA A 100 13.68 -3.17 15.23
C ALA A 100 13.60 -3.69 16.67
N ARG A 101 12.39 -3.82 17.23
CA ARG A 101 12.19 -4.32 18.60
C ARG A 101 12.53 -5.79 18.76
N VAL A 102 12.13 -6.62 17.81
CA VAL A 102 12.53 -8.04 17.82
C VAL A 102 14.04 -8.16 17.67
N TRP A 103 14.66 -7.37 16.80
CA TRP A 103 16.10 -7.37 16.62
C TRP A 103 16.84 -7.01 17.90
N GLU A 104 16.43 -5.94 18.57
CA GLU A 104 17.01 -5.49 19.84
C GLU A 104 16.93 -6.57 20.93
N ALA A 105 15.76 -7.22 21.08
CA ALA A 105 15.58 -8.30 22.04
C ALA A 105 16.43 -9.54 21.71
N LEU A 106 16.50 -9.92 20.44
CA LEU A 106 17.32 -11.06 20.01
C LEU A 106 18.82 -10.78 20.13
N CYS A 107 19.25 -9.53 19.94
CA CYS A 107 20.64 -9.11 20.13
C CYS A 107 21.06 -8.99 21.60
N ALA A 108 20.11 -8.83 22.53
CA ALA A 108 20.40 -8.79 23.96
C ALA A 108 20.94 -10.12 24.49
N ASP A 109 20.62 -11.24 23.83
CA ASP A 109 21.16 -12.57 24.14
C ASP A 109 22.05 -13.08 22.98
N ARG A 110 23.33 -13.32 23.28
CA ARG A 110 24.30 -13.83 22.30
C ARG A 110 23.90 -15.18 21.69
N ARG A 111 23.06 -15.97 22.36
CA ARG A 111 22.57 -17.27 21.87
C ARG A 111 21.55 -17.10 20.75
N THR A 112 20.77 -16.02 20.79
CA THR A 112 19.69 -15.69 19.84
C THR A 112 20.06 -14.58 18.88
N ALA A 113 21.30 -14.07 18.95
CA ALA A 113 21.80 -13.08 18.01
C ALA A 113 21.72 -13.66 16.58
N PRO A 114 21.01 -13.00 15.65
CA PRO A 114 20.91 -13.49 14.27
C PRO A 114 22.29 -13.54 13.61
N GLY A 115 22.49 -14.53 12.73
CA GLY A 115 23.77 -14.69 12.05
C GLY A 115 23.81 -15.83 11.06
N HIS A 116 23.71 -17.07 11.56
CA HIS A 116 23.93 -18.28 10.77
C HIS A 116 22.76 -19.26 10.75
N TYR A 117 21.67 -18.94 11.45
CA TYR A 117 20.49 -19.80 11.51
C TYR A 117 19.34 -19.14 10.78
N ARG A 118 18.41 -20.00 10.32
CA ARG A 118 17.11 -19.58 9.85
C ARG A 118 16.06 -20.01 10.87
N SER A 119 15.07 -19.17 11.11
CA SER A 119 13.91 -19.56 11.91
C SER A 119 12.71 -18.75 11.46
N ILE A 120 11.53 -19.38 11.49
CA ILE A 120 10.28 -18.69 11.20
C ILE A 120 9.49 -18.67 12.50
N LEU A 121 9.07 -17.48 12.92
CA LEU A 121 8.33 -17.25 14.14
C LEU A 121 6.99 -16.61 13.81
N GLN A 122 5.97 -16.97 14.57
CA GLN A 122 4.67 -16.34 14.53
C GLN A 122 4.41 -15.59 15.84
N LEU A 123 4.02 -14.33 15.71
CA LEU A 123 3.80 -13.43 16.83
C LEU A 123 2.36 -12.93 16.79
N ARG A 124 1.61 -13.23 17.84
CA ARG A 124 0.29 -12.65 18.08
C ARG A 124 0.45 -11.43 18.96
N VAL A 125 0.25 -10.24 18.39
CA VAL A 125 0.31 -8.98 19.12
C VAL A 125 -1.11 -8.62 19.59
N ALA A 126 -1.26 -8.31 20.87
CA ALA A 126 -2.51 -7.82 21.43
C ALA A 126 -2.79 -6.38 20.99
N ALA A 127 -4.04 -5.92 21.11
CA ALA A 127 -4.40 -4.52 20.83
C ALA A 127 -3.62 -3.49 21.67
N SER A 128 -3.05 -3.91 22.81
CA SER A 128 -2.18 -3.10 23.66
C SER A 128 -0.74 -2.98 23.16
N GLY A 129 -0.36 -3.66 22.07
CA GLY A 129 1.03 -3.73 21.58
C GLY A 129 1.88 -4.78 22.29
N ARG A 130 1.37 -5.49 23.30
CA ARG A 130 2.10 -6.59 23.96
C ARG A 130 2.04 -7.88 23.15
N ILE A 131 3.14 -8.65 23.10
CA ILE A 131 3.10 -9.99 22.53
C ILE A 131 2.27 -10.90 23.44
N SER A 132 1.13 -11.37 22.92
CA SER A 132 0.25 -12.31 23.61
C SER A 132 0.67 -13.76 23.45
N GLN A 133 1.31 -14.09 22.33
CA GLN A 133 1.77 -15.43 22.01
C GLN A 133 2.91 -15.36 21.00
N ALA A 134 4.01 -16.04 21.29
CA ALA A 134 5.09 -16.32 20.35
C ALA A 134 5.12 -17.82 20.10
N SER A 135 5.16 -18.22 18.83
CA SER A 135 5.31 -19.62 18.43
C SER A 135 6.38 -19.74 17.36
N LEU A 136 7.10 -20.86 17.41
CA LEU A 136 8.08 -21.21 16.40
C LEU A 136 7.39 -22.02 15.30
N VAL A 137 7.39 -21.51 14.08
CA VAL A 137 6.94 -22.26 12.89
C VAL A 137 8.08 -23.14 12.37
N SER A 138 9.33 -22.68 12.51
CA SER A 138 10.53 -23.44 12.13
C SER A 138 11.64 -23.26 13.15
N SER A 139 12.19 -24.38 13.63
CA SER A 139 13.32 -24.43 14.57
C SER A 139 14.58 -23.79 14.00
N SER A 140 15.35 -23.13 14.88
CA SER A 140 16.70 -22.63 14.55
C SER A 140 17.74 -23.75 14.45
N GLY A 141 17.37 -25.00 14.75
CA GLY A 141 18.26 -26.16 14.83
C GLY A 141 18.89 -26.36 16.20
N ASP A 142 18.59 -25.51 17.19
CA ASP A 142 19.08 -25.59 18.56
C ASP A 142 17.92 -25.33 19.54
N ALA A 143 17.63 -26.30 20.40
CA ALA A 143 16.51 -26.22 21.35
C ALA A 143 16.73 -25.17 22.44
N GLN A 144 17.97 -24.92 22.87
CA GLN A 144 18.27 -23.87 23.84
C GLN A 144 18.07 -22.48 23.22
N ARG A 145 18.49 -22.31 21.96
CA ARG A 145 18.22 -21.09 21.20
C ARG A 145 16.73 -20.86 20.99
N ASP A 146 15.99 -21.90 20.60
CA ASP A 146 14.55 -21.82 20.39
C ASP A 146 13.81 -21.39 21.67
N ALA A 147 14.16 -21.98 22.81
CA ALA A 147 13.60 -21.60 24.10
C ALA A 147 13.96 -20.15 24.49
N ALA A 148 15.22 -19.73 24.27
CA ALA A 148 15.66 -18.37 24.54
C ALA A 148 14.96 -17.34 23.65
N MET A 149 14.74 -17.65 22.35
CA MET A 149 14.00 -16.79 21.43
C MET A 149 12.55 -16.61 21.88
N LEU A 150 11.87 -17.70 22.24
CA LEU A 150 10.48 -17.63 22.71
C LEU A 150 10.36 -16.84 24.02
N ALA A 151 11.31 -17.02 24.94
CA ALA A 151 11.36 -16.26 26.19
C ALA A 151 11.59 -14.76 25.94
N ALA A 152 12.57 -14.40 25.11
CA ALA A 152 12.87 -13.01 24.77
C ALA A 152 11.68 -12.30 24.09
N LEU A 153 10.90 -13.02 23.29
CA LEU A 153 9.75 -12.47 22.58
C LEU A 153 8.48 -12.40 23.44
N ALA A 154 8.34 -13.26 24.46
CA ALA A 154 7.16 -13.24 25.33
C ALA A 154 7.03 -11.94 26.13
N ASP A 155 8.16 -11.35 26.53
CA ASP A 155 8.21 -10.11 27.32
C ASP A 155 8.26 -8.83 26.46
N LEU A 156 8.21 -8.98 25.13
CA LEU A 156 8.32 -7.84 24.23
C LEU A 156 7.03 -7.02 24.22
N GLN A 157 7.20 -5.70 24.35
CA GLN A 157 6.14 -4.72 24.19
C GLN A 157 6.48 -3.78 23.03
N MET A 158 5.54 -3.65 22.09
CA MET A 158 5.64 -2.67 21.01
C MET A 158 5.28 -1.28 21.56
N ASP A 159 6.03 -0.26 21.17
CA ASP A 159 5.76 1.14 21.57
C ASP A 159 4.42 1.67 21.07
N ARG A 160 3.87 1.02 20.05
CA ARG A 160 2.62 1.41 19.40
C ARG A 160 1.72 0.19 19.24
N PRO A 161 0.39 0.38 19.36
CA PRO A 161 -0.56 -0.69 19.09
C PRO A 161 -0.55 -1.06 17.60
N PRO A 162 -0.87 -2.33 17.26
CA PRO A 162 -0.99 -2.74 15.86
C PRO A 162 -2.10 -1.96 15.14
N PRO A 163 -1.87 -1.53 13.89
CA PRO A 163 -2.93 -0.97 13.05
C PRO A 163 -4.10 -1.95 12.91
N ALA A 164 -5.34 -1.45 12.91
CA ALA A 164 -6.54 -2.29 12.85
C ALA A 164 -6.67 -3.10 11.54
N ASP A 165 -5.94 -2.71 10.48
CA ASP A 165 -5.90 -3.37 9.17
C ASP A 165 -4.72 -4.36 9.02
N LEU A 166 -3.95 -4.59 10.10
CA LEU A 166 -2.83 -5.51 10.09
C LEU A 166 -3.31 -6.96 10.18
N ALA A 167 -2.88 -7.79 9.22
CA ALA A 167 -3.14 -9.23 9.27
C ALA A 167 -2.31 -9.88 10.38
N LEU A 168 -2.99 -10.32 11.43
CA LEU A 168 -2.40 -11.08 12.53
C LEU A 168 -2.72 -12.58 12.36
N PRO A 169 -1.81 -13.49 12.75
CA PRO A 169 -0.53 -13.27 13.42
C PRO A 169 0.58 -12.80 12.46
N LEU A 170 1.53 -12.02 12.99
CA LEU A 170 2.71 -11.60 12.24
C LEU A 170 3.63 -12.80 12.05
N THR A 171 4.12 -13.03 10.83
CA THR A 171 5.12 -14.06 10.54
C THR A 171 6.46 -13.38 10.29
N LEU A 172 7.45 -13.69 11.13
CA LEU A 172 8.80 -13.17 11.04
C LEU A 172 9.72 -14.29 10.57
N ALA A 173 10.54 -14.00 9.55
CA ALA A 173 11.62 -14.88 9.13
C ALA A 173 12.96 -14.28 9.59
N ILE A 174 13.65 -15.00 10.46
CA ILE A 174 15.06 -14.77 10.72
C ILE A 174 15.81 -15.50 9.62
N LEU A 175 16.60 -14.76 8.87
CA LEU A 175 17.44 -15.28 7.80
C LEU A 175 18.90 -15.08 8.16
N PRO A 176 19.78 -15.98 7.71
CA PRO A 176 21.20 -15.82 7.94
C PRO A 176 21.75 -14.65 7.11
N HIS A 177 22.82 -14.02 7.61
CA HIS A 177 23.33 -12.74 7.10
C HIS A 177 23.92 -12.82 5.69
N ASP A 178 24.26 -14.03 5.25
CA ASP A 178 24.68 -14.34 3.88
C ASP A 178 23.52 -14.22 2.88
N VAL A 179 22.30 -14.49 3.31
CA VAL A 179 21.08 -14.41 2.48
C VAL A 179 20.53 -12.99 2.43
N LEU A 180 20.49 -12.30 3.58
CA LEU A 180 19.99 -10.93 3.67
C LEU A 180 20.84 -10.12 4.66
N PRO A 181 21.51 -9.03 4.23
CA PRO A 181 22.25 -8.17 5.13
C PRO A 181 21.29 -7.43 6.07
N GLY A 182 21.17 -7.91 7.30
CA GLY A 182 20.46 -7.26 8.40
C GLY A 182 21.35 -6.29 9.18
N PRO A 183 20.75 -5.40 9.99
CA PRO A 183 21.51 -4.60 10.96
C PRO A 183 22.33 -5.53 11.83
N ARG A 184 23.63 -5.33 12.05
CA ARG A 184 24.40 -6.23 12.94
C ARG A 184 24.04 -5.92 14.39
N CYS A 185 23.96 -6.94 15.24
CA CYS A 185 23.96 -6.70 16.68
C CYS A 185 25.20 -5.87 17.02
N ALA A 186 25.02 -4.71 17.65
CA ALA A 186 26.15 -3.97 18.19
C ALA A 186 26.84 -4.89 19.21
N ALA A 187 28.14 -5.12 19.04
CA ALA A 187 28.89 -5.97 19.96
C ALA A 187 28.86 -5.30 21.34
N VAL A 188 28.07 -5.87 22.26
CA VAL A 188 28.11 -5.49 23.67
C VAL A 188 29.46 -5.99 24.20
N HIS A 189 30.39 -5.04 24.38
CA HIS A 189 31.70 -5.23 24.98
C HIS A 189 31.58 -5.60 26.46
#